data_AF-G6YHC2-F1
#
_entry.id   AF-G6YHC2-F1
#
_cell.length_a   1.000
_cell.length_b   1.000
_cell.length_c   1.000
_cell.angle_alpha   90.00
_cell.angle_beta   90.00
_cell.angle_gamma   90.00
#
_symmetry.space_group_name_H-M   'P 1'
#
loop_
_entity.id
_entity.type
_entity.pdbx_description
1 polymer ?
#
loop_
_entity_poly.entity_id
_entity_poly.type
_entity_poly.pdbx_seq_one_letter_code
_entity_poly.pdbx_strand_id
1 'polypeptide(L)'
;MRQQRILTKTMEAEFDRLQNEARAGAEKRIEAQIAAMVPGAVDGDKTNALGKAIQKLLRFGESGGEIDFVAPPPPEEKPEDDGTDDDAETKELVAAILGARNAILAYQEEREAVKLLSDKTGDGGPRS
;
A
#
# COMPACT_ATOMS: atom_id res chain seq x y z
N MET A 1 8.78 44.21 5.16
CA MET A 1 9.77 43.33 4.49
C MET A 1 10.51 42.38 5.45
N ARG A 2 11.28 42.85 6.45
CA ARG A 2 12.00 41.93 7.38
C ARG A 2 11.07 41.09 8.28
N GLN A 3 10.04 41.69 8.86
CA GLN A 3 9.06 40.97 9.70
C GLN A 3 8.24 39.94 8.91
N GLN A 4 7.84 40.25 7.67
CA GLN A 4 7.19 39.30 6.78
C GLN A 4 8.06 38.07 6.51
N ARG A 5 9.35 38.25 6.17
CA ARG A 5 10.28 37.12 5.96
C ARG A 5 10.48 36.24 7.20
N ILE A 6 10.46 36.84 8.40
CA ILE A 6 10.56 36.07 9.65
C ILE A 6 9.27 35.26 9.84
N LEU A 7 8.10 35.86 9.64
CA LEU A 7 6.82 35.18 9.77
C LEU A 7 6.69 34.01 8.77
N THR A 8 7.11 34.19 7.52
CA THR A 8 7.09 33.12 6.51
C THR A 8 7.97 31.94 6.91
N LYS A 9 9.19 32.20 7.39
CA LYS A 9 10.11 31.14 7.86
C LYS A 9 9.60 30.41 9.09
N THR A 10 8.97 31.12 10.02
CA THR A 10 8.37 30.49 11.21
C THR A 10 7.17 29.62 10.80
N MET A 11 6.34 30.09 9.87
CA MET A 11 5.22 29.30 9.35
C MET A 11 5.70 28.05 8.60
N GLU A 12 6.75 28.14 7.77
CA GLU A 12 7.37 26.98 7.11
C GLU A 12 7.86 25.95 8.13
N ALA A 13 8.58 26.39 9.17
CA ALA A 13 9.08 25.50 10.21
C ALA A 13 7.95 24.81 11.02
N GLU A 14 6.87 25.53 11.32
CA GLU A 14 5.68 24.95 11.98
C GLU A 14 4.93 23.98 11.06
N PHE A 15 4.86 24.27 9.76
CA PHE A 15 4.29 23.35 8.78
C PHE A 15 5.11 22.05 8.68
N ASP A 16 6.43 22.16 8.59
CA ASP A 16 7.33 21.00 8.56
C ASP A 16 7.17 20.16 9.83
N ARG A 17 7.05 20.82 10.98
CA ARG A 17 6.81 20.16 12.27
C ARG A 17 5.48 19.40 12.28
N LEU A 18 4.38 20.05 11.91
CA LEU A 18 3.06 19.42 11.84
C LEU A 18 3.04 18.24 10.86
N GLN A 19 3.72 18.37 9.73
CA GLN A 19 3.82 17.31 8.73
C GLN A 19 4.61 16.10 9.28
N ASN A 20 5.68 16.34 10.01
CA ASN A 20 6.46 15.28 10.65
C ASN A 20 5.70 14.60 11.81
N GLU A 21 4.98 15.37 12.63
CA GLU A 21 4.12 14.83 13.69
C GLU A 21 2.98 13.98 13.10
N ALA A 22 2.36 14.43 12.01
CA ALA A 22 1.33 13.67 11.30
C ALA A 22 1.88 12.36 10.71
N ARG A 23 3.09 12.38 10.11
CA ARG A 23 3.77 11.18 9.60
C ARG A 23 4.06 10.19 10.73
N ALA A 24 4.66 10.64 11.83
CA ALA A 24 4.96 9.76 12.97
C ALA A 24 3.68 9.18 13.60
N GLY A 25 2.60 9.95 13.64
CA GLY A 25 1.29 9.48 14.10
C GLY A 25 0.63 8.48 13.14
N ALA A 26 0.85 8.61 11.83
CA ALA A 26 0.39 7.64 10.83
C ALA A 26 1.14 6.30 10.94
N GLU A 27 2.48 6.34 11.07
CA GLU A 27 3.32 5.15 11.22
C GLU A 27 2.87 4.30 12.43
N LYS A 28 2.69 4.93 13.60
CA LYS A 28 2.19 4.25 14.81
C LYS A 28 0.81 3.62 14.64
N ARG A 29 -0.10 4.27 13.90
CA ARG A 29 -1.46 3.73 13.66
C ARG A 29 -1.41 2.51 12.75
N ILE A 30 -0.56 2.52 11.72
CA ILE A 30 -0.35 1.39 10.82
C ILE A 30 0.26 0.22 11.59
N GLU A 31 1.29 0.47 12.40
CA GLU A 31 1.90 -0.56 13.26
C GLU A 31 0.88 -1.20 14.21
N ALA A 32 0.02 -0.39 14.84
CA ALA A 32 -1.02 -0.89 15.74
C ALA A 32 -2.06 -1.75 15.02
N GLN A 33 -2.48 -1.37 13.81
CA GLN A 33 -3.40 -2.18 13.00
C GLN A 33 -2.78 -3.50 12.58
N ILE A 34 -1.51 -3.51 12.17
CA ILE A 34 -0.82 -4.73 11.76
C ILE A 34 -0.62 -5.68 12.95
N ALA A 35 -0.24 -5.14 14.11
CA ALA A 35 -0.13 -5.92 15.34
C ALA A 35 -1.48 -6.55 15.75
N ALA A 36 -2.60 -5.88 15.49
CA ALA A 36 -3.94 -6.42 15.73
C ALA A 36 -4.35 -7.49 14.69
N MET A 37 -3.91 -7.37 13.44
CA MET A 37 -4.21 -8.34 12.37
C MET A 37 -3.35 -9.60 12.44
N VAL A 38 -2.11 -9.49 12.96
CA VAL A 38 -1.17 -10.62 13.03
C VAL A 38 -0.68 -10.81 14.47
N PRO A 39 -1.50 -11.42 15.34
CA PRO A 39 -1.12 -11.66 16.73
C PRO A 39 0.12 -12.58 16.79
N GLY A 40 1.14 -12.16 17.53
CA GLY A 40 2.33 -12.96 17.84
C GLY A 40 3.47 -12.92 16.80
N ALA A 41 3.33 -12.18 15.70
CA ALA A 41 4.34 -12.18 14.63
C ALA A 41 5.44 -11.12 14.75
N VAL A 42 5.38 -10.19 15.70
CA VAL A 42 6.26 -9.01 15.69
C VAL A 42 7.36 -9.13 16.75
N ASP A 43 8.47 -9.74 16.36
CA ASP A 43 9.77 -9.60 17.05
C ASP A 43 10.42 -8.27 16.64
N GLY A 44 11.40 -7.75 17.41
CA GLY A 44 12.03 -6.45 17.20
C GLY A 44 12.60 -6.26 15.78
N ASP A 45 13.11 -7.33 15.17
CA ASP A 45 13.61 -7.31 13.80
C ASP A 45 12.48 -7.16 12.76
N LYS A 46 11.33 -7.80 12.99
CA LYS A 46 10.16 -7.70 12.11
C LYS A 46 9.47 -6.34 12.25
N THR A 47 9.45 -5.75 13.45
CA THR A 47 8.98 -4.37 13.66
C THR A 47 9.85 -3.37 12.89
N ASN A 48 11.18 -3.54 12.96
CA ASN A 48 12.11 -2.67 12.23
C ASN A 48 11.98 -2.83 10.70
N ALA A 49 11.80 -4.07 10.22
CA ALA A 49 11.55 -4.32 8.80
C ALA A 49 10.23 -3.68 8.35
N LEU A 50 9.19 -3.79 9.16
CA LEU A 50 7.89 -3.21 8.91
C LEU A 50 7.95 -1.68 8.85
N GLY A 51 8.57 -1.02 9.84
CA GLY A 51 8.76 0.43 9.83
C GLY A 51 9.50 0.92 8.57
N LYS A 52 10.57 0.21 8.16
CA LYS A 52 11.27 0.51 6.90
C LYS A 52 10.40 0.31 5.66
N ALA A 53 9.53 -0.71 5.65
CA ALA A 53 8.60 -0.95 4.55
C ALA A 53 7.54 0.17 4.46
N ILE A 54 6.99 0.59 5.59
CA ILE A 54 6.04 1.72 5.67
C ILE A 54 6.71 3.01 5.18
N GLN A 55 7.93 3.31 5.62
CA GLN A 55 8.66 4.50 5.17
C GLN A 55 8.96 4.46 3.67
N LYS A 56 9.32 3.30 3.12
CA LYS A 56 9.49 3.13 1.67
C LYS A 56 8.19 3.39 0.92
N LEU A 57 7.07 2.89 1.44
CA LEU A 57 5.74 3.08 0.85
C LEU A 57 5.35 4.56 0.82
N LEU A 58 5.52 5.26 1.94
CA LEU A 58 5.23 6.70 2.03
C LEU A 58 6.11 7.51 1.06
N ARG A 59 7.43 7.22 1.01
CA ARG A 59 8.34 7.87 0.05
C ARG A 59 7.96 7.58 -1.39
N PHE A 60 7.55 6.36 -1.70
CA PHE A 60 7.13 5.98 -3.05
C PHE A 60 5.89 6.78 -3.49
N GLY A 61 4.88 6.89 -2.63
CA GLY A 61 3.70 7.72 -2.91
C GLY A 61 4.03 9.21 -3.07
N GLU A 62 4.91 9.77 -2.24
CA GLU A 62 5.39 11.17 -2.36
C GLU A 62 6.15 11.44 -3.66
N SER A 63 6.79 10.40 -4.22
CA SER A 63 7.51 10.46 -5.49
C SER A 63 6.58 10.38 -6.71
N GLY A 64 5.25 10.30 -6.50
CA GLY A 64 4.27 10.02 -7.56
C GLY A 64 4.27 8.56 -8.00
N GLY A 65 4.88 7.67 -7.22
CA GLY A 65 4.84 6.24 -7.45
C GLY A 65 3.46 5.69 -7.15
N GLU A 66 2.89 4.97 -8.11
CA GLU A 66 1.61 4.29 -7.95
C GLU A 66 1.83 2.83 -7.57
N ILE A 67 1.19 2.39 -6.48
CA ILE A 67 1.34 1.02 -5.99
C ILE A 67 0.39 0.16 -6.81
N ASP A 68 0.95 -0.79 -7.56
CA ASP A 68 0.18 -1.79 -8.27
C ASP A 68 0.28 -3.13 -7.54
N PHE A 69 -0.87 -3.75 -7.28
CA PHE A 69 -0.91 -5.08 -6.69
C PHE A 69 -0.77 -6.09 -7.82
N VAL A 70 0.32 -6.87 -7.82
CA VAL A 70 0.51 -7.93 -8.83
C VAL A 70 -0.21 -9.19 -8.36
N ALA A 71 -1.17 -9.66 -9.15
CA ALA A 71 -1.85 -10.92 -8.88
C ALA A 71 -0.85 -12.08 -8.87
N PRO A 72 -0.84 -12.94 -7.83
CA PRO A 72 0.02 -14.12 -7.83
C PRO A 72 -0.32 -15.04 -9.01
N PRO A 73 0.65 -15.83 -9.51
CA PRO A 73 0.39 -16.79 -10.57
C PRO A 73 -0.74 -17.73 -10.14
N PRO A 74 -1.59 -18.17 -11.07
CA PRO A 74 -2.60 -19.17 -10.75
C PRO A 74 -1.89 -20.40 -10.15
N PRO A 75 -2.44 -21.03 -9.10
CA PRO A 75 -1.89 -22.26 -8.57
C PRO A 75 -1.78 -23.27 -9.72
N GLU A 76 -0.61 -23.92 -9.86
CA GLU A 76 -0.40 -24.90 -10.91
C GLU A 76 -1.37 -26.06 -10.73
N GLU A 77 -2.27 -26.25 -11.69
CA GLU A 77 -3.01 -27.51 -11.83
C GLU A 77 -2.05 -28.56 -12.39
N LYS A 78 -1.17 -29.14 -11.57
CA LYS A 78 -0.75 -30.52 -11.81
C LYS A 78 -0.72 -31.39 -10.56
N PRO A 79 -1.42 -32.54 -10.61
CA PRO A 79 -1.49 -33.51 -9.55
C PRO A 79 -0.31 -34.48 -9.67
N GLU A 80 0.40 -34.75 -8.57
CA GLU A 80 0.80 -36.13 -8.24
C GLU A 80 0.70 -36.30 -6.72
N ASP A 81 -0.22 -37.18 -6.38
CA ASP A 81 -0.43 -37.82 -5.09
C ASP A 81 0.87 -38.52 -4.65
N ASP A 82 1.60 -37.85 -3.77
CA ASP A 82 2.48 -38.48 -2.79
C ASP A 82 1.65 -38.49 -1.51
N GLY A 83 1.00 -39.62 -1.24
CA GLY A 83 -0.02 -39.72 -0.22
C GLY A 83 0.50 -39.33 1.16
N THR A 84 0.10 -38.15 1.63
CA THR A 84 -0.17 -37.85 3.04
C THR A 84 -0.94 -36.53 3.13
N ASP A 85 -2.14 -36.60 3.70
CA ASP A 85 -3.02 -35.49 4.08
C ASP A 85 -3.42 -34.50 2.96
N ASP A 86 -4.49 -34.90 2.25
CA ASP A 86 -5.40 -34.01 1.52
C ASP A 86 -6.19 -33.13 2.53
N ASP A 87 -5.44 -32.35 3.31
CA ASP A 87 -5.87 -31.61 4.48
C ASP A 87 -6.86 -30.51 4.11
N ALA A 88 -7.97 -30.42 4.84
CA ALA A 88 -8.99 -29.39 4.64
C ALA A 88 -8.39 -27.97 4.71
N GLU A 89 -7.37 -27.79 5.55
CA GLU A 89 -6.61 -26.54 5.69
C GLU A 89 -5.87 -26.14 4.40
N THR A 90 -5.32 -27.11 3.66
CA THR A 90 -4.62 -26.85 2.39
C THR A 90 -5.60 -26.39 1.31
N LYS A 91 -6.81 -26.97 1.27
CA LYS A 91 -7.87 -26.57 0.34
C LYS A 91 -8.42 -25.18 0.67
N GLU A 92 -8.61 -24.86 1.94
CA GLU A 92 -9.01 -23.53 2.38
C GLU A 92 -7.97 -22.47 2.05
N LEU A 93 -6.68 -22.79 2.22
CA LEU A 93 -5.58 -21.90 1.85
C LEU A 93 -5.54 -21.65 0.34
N VAL A 94 -5.68 -22.69 -0.48
CA VAL A 94 -5.73 -22.56 -1.95
C VAL A 94 -6.94 -21.70 -2.38
N ALA A 95 -8.10 -21.90 -1.77
CA ALA A 95 -9.30 -21.09 -2.03
C ALA A 95 -9.08 -19.62 -1.62
N ALA A 96 -8.44 -19.36 -0.48
CA ALA A 96 -8.11 -18.02 -0.03
C ALA A 96 -7.12 -17.32 -0.99
N ILE A 97 -6.11 -18.03 -1.48
CA ILE A 97 -5.15 -17.52 -2.47
C ILE A 97 -5.87 -17.15 -3.78
N LEU A 98 -6.77 -18.01 -4.27
CA LEU A 98 -7.58 -17.74 -5.46
C LEU A 98 -8.51 -16.54 -5.26
N GLY A 99 -9.13 -16.42 -4.08
CA GLY A 99 -9.96 -15.27 -3.72
C GLY A 99 -9.18 -13.96 -3.72
N ALA A 100 -8.02 -13.94 -3.08
CA ALA A 100 -7.12 -12.78 -3.06
C ALA A 100 -6.65 -12.41 -4.47
N ARG A 101 -6.32 -13.40 -5.31
CA ARG A 101 -5.95 -13.19 -6.71
C ARG A 101 -7.06 -12.49 -7.50
N ASN A 102 -8.29 -12.96 -7.37
CA ASN A 102 -9.43 -12.39 -8.09
C ASN A 102 -9.74 -10.96 -7.62
N ALA A 103 -9.61 -10.68 -6.33
CA ALA A 103 -9.76 -9.33 -5.79
C ALA A 103 -8.71 -8.36 -6.36
N ILE A 104 -7.45 -8.81 -6.48
CA ILE A 104 -6.39 -8.01 -7.09
C ILE A 104 -6.71 -7.70 -8.56
N LEU A 105 -7.14 -8.69 -9.35
CA LEU A 105 -7.48 -8.49 -10.76
C LEU A 105 -8.66 -7.53 -10.94
N ALA A 106 -9.70 -7.65 -10.12
CA ALA A 106 -10.85 -6.75 -10.16
C ALA A 106 -10.44 -5.29 -9.86
N TYR A 107 -9.60 -5.09 -8.84
CA TYR A 107 -9.05 -3.77 -8.54
C TYR A 107 -8.23 -3.18 -9.70
N GLN A 108 -7.40 -4.00 -10.36
CA GLN A 108 -6.62 -3.56 -11.52
C GLN A 108 -7.51 -3.12 -12.69
N GLU A 109 -8.59 -3.86 -12.95
CA GLU A 109 -9.57 -3.50 -14.00
C GLU A 109 -10.25 -2.16 -13.71
N GLU A 110 -10.73 -1.96 -12.48
CA GLU A 110 -11.35 -0.70 -12.06
C GLU A 110 -10.38 0.49 -12.16
N ARG A 111 -9.13 0.29 -11.72
CA ARG A 111 -8.09 1.33 -11.80
C ARG A 111 -7.80 1.73 -13.23
N GLU A 112 -7.62 0.78 -14.14
CA GLU A 112 -7.37 1.08 -15.55
C GLU A 112 -8.58 1.76 -16.21
N ALA A 113 -9.80 1.38 -15.84
CA ALA A 113 -11.01 2.08 -16.29
C ALA A 113 -11.06 3.54 -15.83
N VAL A 114 -10.69 3.81 -14.56
CA VAL A 114 -10.61 5.18 -14.00
C VAL A 114 -9.51 5.99 -14.67
N LYS A 115 -8.34 5.39 -14.90
CA LYS A 115 -7.22 6.01 -15.61
C LYS A 115 -7.59 6.42 -17.03
N LEU A 116 -8.30 5.55 -17.75
CA LEU A 116 -8.81 5.84 -19.09
C LEU A 116 -9.81 7.02 -19.10
N LEU A 117 -10.56 7.20 -18.01
CA LEU A 117 -11.47 8.32 -17.82
C LEU A 117 -10.73 9.62 -17.49
N SER A 118 -9.71 9.58 -16.63
CA SER A 118 -8.91 10.76 -16.27
C SER A 118 -8.11 11.32 -17.45
N ASP A 119 -7.56 10.43 -18.29
CA ASP A 119 -6.80 10.85 -19.48
C ASP A 119 -7.71 11.50 -20.53
N LYS A 120 -8.96 11.04 -20.68
CA LYS A 120 -9.95 11.66 -21.58
C LYS A 120 -10.42 13.05 -21.11
N THR A 121 -10.42 13.32 -19.81
CA THR A 121 -10.74 14.66 -19.29
C THR A 121 -9.59 15.67 -19.43
N GLY A 122 -8.36 15.22 -19.70
CA GLY A 122 -7.19 16.08 -19.90
C GLY A 122 -7.02 16.63 -21.33
N ASP A 123 -7.59 15.97 -22.34
CA ASP A 123 -7.38 16.32 -23.77
C ASP A 123 -8.49 17.25 -24.34
N GLY A 124 -9.37 17.78 -23.49
CA GLY A 124 -10.49 18.65 -23.85
C GLY A 124 -10.27 20.16 -23.63
N GLY A 125 -9.04 20.61 -23.37
CA GLY A 125 -8.72 22.03 -23.23
C GLY A 125 -8.78 22.76 -24.58
N PRO A 126 -9.36 23.98 -24.67
CA PRO A 126 -9.55 24.67 -25.93
C PRO A 126 -8.19 25.01 -26.54
N ARG A 127 -7.91 24.48 -27.73
CA ARG A 127 -6.84 25.00 -28.59
C ARG A 127 -7.17 26.46 -28.90
N SER A 128 -6.31 27.35 -28.43
CA SER A 128 -6.29 28.78 -28.74
C SER A 128 -5.98 29.01 -30.21
#